data_AF-A0A352Z1Y8-F1
#
_entry.id   AF-A0A352Z1Y8-F1
#
_cell.length_a   1.000
_cell.length_b   1.000
_cell.length_c   1.000
_cell.angle_alpha   90.00
_cell.angle_beta   90.00
_cell.angle_gamma   90.00
#
_symmetry.space_group_name_H-M   'P 1'
#
loop_
_entity.id
_entity.type
_entity.pdbx_description
1 polymer ?
#
loop_
_entity_poly.entity_id
_entity_poly.type
_entity_poly.pdbx_seq_one_letter_code
_entity_poly.pdbx_strand_id
1 'polypeptide(L)'
;MLRGFYFYLFLQCAICISAFSQSAFIVPLPDGPQLRWQRYEQSMFVHFCAATWQGREKDNHSTPLSRINPAMLNTDQWCETAISWGAKMIVFVAKHTGGFCWWQTSTTSYGIKDTPWRGGKGDVLKDLSESCRKYGLGLGVYVYPGDNTWGAGIGSGGITSDPSKQEAYNKVFRQQLTEVLTNYGPMQEVWFDGSCKIKVDDILEKYASDAVIFQGPMATIRWVGSEDGSAPFSNWYTLRNEDLRTGIATAVQSDPFGDAYAPVEVDVPLLKNKGHKWFWAPSTDSLILSTSQLMEIYYKSVGRGAVLLLNSTPDTTGLIPASHVAAYTAFGEEIKRRFSDPLGSAKGEGKSIEIQFGEPVMVNHAIIQEDIAKGQRVLEFEVSGMNPEGKWMTLYKGTSIGHKKICFFSPAFVKTLKIDFMNVKDLPQILNFSAFFVDGVTMKPEMKNDISKFWSGLTKKQDPGTADQFVSVATLELNRRWMKVETDITKYLRDIGQYELRITSDEGIPEFRDWEMELYVSRSRNNVEYLGKNTFRITRSQQTLDEFPSVFHVRMRSATGKCTGNMEIRRIKY
;
A
#
# COMPACT_ATOMS: atom_id res chain seq x y z
N MET A 1 -5.30 21.96 87.89
CA MET A 1 -3.86 22.32 87.80
C MET A 1 -3.31 21.68 86.51
N LEU A 2 -2.43 22.42 85.84
CA LEU A 2 -2.01 22.36 84.43
C LEU A 2 -1.47 21.03 83.84
N ARG A 3 -1.63 20.92 82.50
CA ARG A 3 -0.73 20.34 81.44
C ARG A 3 -0.57 18.81 81.42
N GLY A 4 -0.45 18.13 80.27
CA GLY A 4 -0.28 18.53 78.87
C GLY A 4 -0.01 17.27 78.02
N PHE A 5 -0.42 17.34 76.74
CA PHE A 5 -0.28 16.38 75.65
C PHE A 5 1.13 15.81 75.44
N TYR A 6 1.25 14.55 74.99
CA TYR A 6 2.06 14.17 73.81
C TYR A 6 1.51 12.88 73.15
N PHE A 7 1.04 13.06 71.91
CA PHE A 7 0.66 12.04 70.93
C PHE A 7 1.93 11.46 70.27
N TYR A 8 2.03 10.15 70.13
CA TYR A 8 2.94 9.51 69.16
C TYR A 8 2.10 8.85 68.06
N LEU A 9 2.09 9.47 66.88
CA LEU A 9 1.52 8.92 65.66
C LEU A 9 2.69 8.42 64.79
N PHE A 10 2.86 7.10 64.71
CA PHE A 10 3.75 6.48 63.72
C PHE A 10 3.06 6.51 62.35
N LEU A 11 3.52 7.42 61.48
CA LEU A 11 3.11 7.46 60.07
C LEU A 11 4.00 6.50 59.28
N GLN A 12 3.52 5.30 58.96
CA GLN A 12 4.12 4.48 57.90
C GLN A 12 3.76 5.12 56.55
N CYS A 13 4.73 5.76 55.91
CA CYS A 13 4.66 6.10 54.49
C CYS A 13 4.65 4.82 53.66
N ALA A 14 3.47 4.30 53.35
CA ALA A 14 3.30 3.39 52.23
C ALA A 14 3.46 4.22 50.94
N ILE A 15 4.64 4.13 50.32
CA ILE A 15 4.84 4.60 48.95
C ILE A 15 4.02 3.67 48.06
N CYS A 16 2.81 4.10 47.69
CA CYS A 16 2.03 3.48 46.63
C CYS A 16 2.77 3.73 45.31
N ILE A 17 3.73 2.87 44.98
CA ILE A 17 4.16 2.67 43.60
C ILE A 17 2.92 2.11 42.90
N SER A 18 2.24 2.97 42.14
CA SER A 18 1.22 2.53 41.20
C SER A 18 1.95 1.78 40.09
N ALA A 19 2.20 0.49 40.33
CA ALA A 19 2.55 -0.44 39.29
C ALA A 19 1.37 -0.44 38.30
N PHE A 20 1.54 0.25 37.18
CA PHE A 20 0.70 0.04 36.02
C PHE A 20 0.84 -1.44 35.65
N SER A 21 -0.12 -2.27 36.07
CA SER A 21 -0.35 -3.58 35.48
C SER A 21 -0.87 -3.36 34.07
N GLN A 22 0.02 -2.92 33.17
CA GLN A 22 -0.25 -2.89 31.75
C GLN A 22 -0.27 -4.35 31.33
N SER A 23 -1.45 -4.86 30.96
CA SER A 23 -1.51 -6.11 30.20
C SER A 23 -0.52 -5.97 29.03
N ALA A 24 0.53 -6.79 29.00
CA ALA A 24 1.56 -6.67 27.97
C ALA A 24 0.89 -6.87 26.61
N PHE A 25 0.75 -5.79 25.84
CA PHE A 25 0.25 -5.88 24.48
C PHE A 25 1.25 -6.69 23.65
N ILE A 26 0.76 -7.57 22.79
CA ILE A 26 1.62 -8.22 21.80
C ILE A 26 2.08 -7.13 20.83
N VAL A 27 3.39 -7.04 20.62
CA VAL A 27 4.00 -6.16 19.62
C VAL A 27 4.64 -7.07 18.56
N PRO A 28 3.92 -7.38 17.47
CA PRO A 28 4.49 -8.13 16.35
C PRO A 28 5.74 -7.42 15.81
N LEU A 29 6.74 -8.21 15.46
CA LEU A 29 8.02 -7.74 14.96
C LEU A 29 8.16 -8.04 13.48
N PRO A 30 8.82 -7.18 12.69
CA PRO A 30 9.22 -7.53 11.35
C PRO A 30 10.28 -8.63 11.36
N ASP A 31 10.30 -9.47 10.33
CA ASP A 31 11.47 -10.26 9.98
C ASP A 31 12.56 -9.43 9.29
N GLY A 32 13.69 -10.06 8.96
CA GLY A 32 14.81 -9.40 8.29
C GLY A 32 14.43 -8.76 6.95
N PRO A 33 13.81 -9.50 6.01
CA PRO A 33 13.32 -8.96 4.75
C PRO A 33 12.36 -7.78 4.89
N GLN A 34 11.35 -7.87 5.77
CA GLN A 34 10.40 -6.80 6.05
C GLN A 34 11.09 -5.54 6.58
N LEU A 35 12.03 -5.71 7.52
CA LEU A 35 12.80 -4.59 8.08
C LEU A 35 13.67 -3.91 7.02
N ARG A 36 14.35 -4.69 6.16
CA ARG A 36 15.15 -4.15 5.05
C ARG A 36 14.26 -3.42 4.05
N TRP A 37 13.13 -4.01 3.69
CA TRP A 37 12.17 -3.46 2.74
C TRP A 37 11.56 -2.14 3.23
N GLN A 38 11.12 -2.05 4.49
CA GLN A 38 10.60 -0.79 5.03
C GLN A 38 11.64 0.33 5.02
N ARG A 39 12.92 0.00 5.26
CA ARG A 39 14.04 0.96 5.18
C ARG A 39 14.34 1.45 3.78
N TYR A 40 13.81 0.81 2.74
CA TYR A 40 13.92 1.33 1.39
C TYR A 40 13.12 2.60 1.20
N GLU A 41 11.94 2.69 1.85
CA GLU A 41 10.95 3.77 1.72
C GLU A 41 10.40 3.97 0.29
N GLN A 42 11.27 3.85 -0.71
CA GLN A 42 11.05 4.17 -2.11
C GLN A 42 11.56 3.00 -2.96
N SER A 43 10.66 2.48 -3.79
CA SER A 43 10.92 1.44 -4.78
C SER A 43 10.36 1.88 -6.12
N MET A 44 10.99 1.47 -7.23
CA MET A 44 10.52 1.80 -8.57
C MET A 44 9.91 0.58 -9.23
N PHE A 45 8.68 0.70 -9.73
CA PHE A 45 8.07 -0.33 -10.56
C PHE A 45 8.50 -0.11 -12.01
N VAL A 46 8.72 -1.17 -12.78
CA VAL A 46 8.97 -1.09 -14.23
C VAL A 46 7.95 -1.96 -14.94
N HIS A 47 6.94 -1.31 -15.54
CA HIS A 47 5.96 -1.94 -16.42
C HIS A 47 6.39 -1.82 -17.87
N PHE A 48 6.86 -2.94 -18.42
CA PHE A 48 7.22 -3.08 -19.82
C PHE A 48 6.70 -4.44 -20.29
N CYS A 49 5.88 -4.50 -21.33
CA CYS A 49 5.40 -5.76 -21.92
C CYS A 49 4.91 -5.54 -23.37
N ALA A 50 4.37 -6.56 -24.01
CA ALA A 50 3.76 -6.43 -25.34
C ALA A 50 2.67 -5.32 -25.41
N ALA A 51 2.03 -4.99 -24.28
CA ALA A 51 1.05 -3.92 -24.17
C ALA A 51 1.63 -2.53 -24.48
N THR A 52 2.94 -2.34 -24.25
CA THR A 52 3.68 -1.12 -24.61
C THR A 52 3.62 -0.83 -26.12
N TRP A 53 3.69 -1.87 -26.97
CA TRP A 53 3.55 -1.71 -28.43
C TRP A 53 2.11 -1.43 -28.88
N GLN A 54 1.13 -1.61 -27.99
CA GLN A 54 -0.28 -1.40 -28.26
C GLN A 54 -0.80 -0.10 -27.66
N GLY A 55 -0.03 0.56 -26.78
CA GLY A 55 -0.50 1.70 -25.98
C GLY A 55 -1.64 1.32 -25.02
N ARG A 56 -1.66 0.08 -24.54
CA ARG A 56 -2.73 -0.50 -23.70
C ARG A 56 -2.20 -0.87 -22.32
N GLU A 57 -3.11 -1.06 -21.38
CA GLU A 57 -2.79 -1.60 -20.04
C GLU A 57 -2.64 -3.11 -20.04
N LYS A 58 -3.29 -3.77 -21.00
CA LYS A 58 -3.32 -5.22 -21.14
C LYS A 58 -3.13 -5.56 -22.60
N ASP A 59 -2.17 -6.44 -22.87
CA ASP A 59 -1.95 -6.92 -24.20
C ASP A 59 -3.06 -7.90 -24.61
N ASN A 60 -3.48 -7.81 -25.87
CA ASN A 60 -4.53 -8.65 -26.46
C ASN A 60 -3.98 -9.59 -27.54
N HIS A 61 -2.67 -9.84 -27.53
CA HIS A 61 -1.94 -10.69 -28.50
C HIS A 61 -1.99 -10.21 -29.96
N SER A 62 -2.49 -8.99 -30.22
CA SER A 62 -2.56 -8.44 -31.59
C SER A 62 -1.20 -7.99 -32.14
N THR A 63 -0.19 -7.79 -31.30
CA THR A 63 1.16 -7.39 -31.74
C THR A 63 1.93 -8.63 -32.18
N PRO A 64 2.34 -8.73 -33.45
CA PRO A 64 3.24 -9.80 -33.89
C PRO A 64 4.57 -9.72 -33.13
N LEU A 65 5.10 -10.86 -32.70
CA LEU A 65 6.39 -10.92 -31.98
C LEU A 65 7.54 -10.29 -32.78
N SER A 66 7.49 -10.33 -34.12
CA SER A 66 8.44 -9.66 -35.02
C SER A 66 8.48 -8.13 -34.88
N ARG A 67 7.48 -7.52 -34.26
CA ARG A 67 7.42 -6.07 -33.98
C ARG A 67 8.02 -5.71 -32.62
N ILE A 68 8.14 -6.66 -31.70
CA ILE A 68 8.69 -6.44 -30.37
C ILE A 68 10.22 -6.44 -30.50
N ASN A 69 10.79 -5.24 -30.65
CA ASN A 69 12.23 -5.07 -30.84
C ASN A 69 12.76 -3.78 -30.20
N PRO A 70 12.99 -3.76 -28.87
CA PRO A 70 13.49 -2.58 -28.16
C PRO A 70 14.99 -2.40 -28.41
N ALA A 71 15.33 -1.82 -29.57
CA ALA A 71 16.70 -1.72 -30.07
C ALA A 71 17.64 -0.90 -29.18
N MET A 72 17.12 -0.01 -28.34
CA MET A 72 17.88 0.85 -27.44
C MET A 72 17.74 0.46 -25.97
N LEU A 73 17.19 -0.74 -25.67
CA LEU A 73 16.98 -1.20 -24.30
C LEU A 73 18.27 -1.11 -23.48
N ASN A 74 18.17 -0.37 -22.38
CA ASN A 74 19.27 -0.14 -21.45
C ASN A 74 18.77 -0.15 -20.01
N THR A 75 19.02 -1.25 -19.30
CA THR A 75 18.63 -1.42 -17.90
C THR A 75 19.47 -0.57 -16.94
N ASP A 76 20.67 -0.13 -17.34
CA ASP A 76 21.45 0.84 -16.56
C ASP A 76 20.71 2.18 -16.48
N GLN A 77 20.06 2.62 -17.57
CA GLN A 77 19.26 3.84 -17.59
C GLN A 77 18.03 3.74 -16.68
N TRP A 78 17.46 2.53 -16.51
CA TRP A 78 16.39 2.30 -15.54
C TRP A 78 16.91 2.43 -14.10
N CYS A 79 18.07 1.85 -13.80
CA CYS A 79 18.73 1.99 -12.49
C CYS A 79 19.11 3.43 -12.16
N GLU A 80 19.66 4.17 -13.12
CA GLU A 80 19.98 5.60 -12.97
C GLU A 80 18.73 6.43 -12.68
N THR A 81 17.62 6.13 -13.37
CA THR A 81 16.33 6.76 -13.11
C THR A 81 15.84 6.45 -11.70
N ALA A 82 15.92 5.19 -11.24
CA ALA A 82 15.53 4.81 -9.88
C ALA A 82 16.34 5.60 -8.82
N ILE A 83 17.65 5.72 -9.02
CA ILE A 83 18.55 6.43 -8.11
C ILE A 83 18.25 7.94 -8.07
N SER A 84 17.86 8.55 -9.20
CA SER A 84 17.66 10.01 -9.29
C SER A 84 16.60 10.50 -8.29
N TRP A 85 15.59 9.68 -8.00
CA TRP A 85 14.55 10.00 -7.03
C TRP A 85 14.68 9.30 -5.67
N GLY A 86 15.74 8.51 -5.48
CA GLY A 86 16.10 7.91 -4.19
C GLY A 86 15.65 6.46 -3.98
N ALA A 87 15.05 5.81 -4.98
CA ALA A 87 14.62 4.42 -4.86
C ALA A 87 15.79 3.48 -4.54
N LYS A 88 15.51 2.44 -3.76
CA LYS A 88 16.49 1.44 -3.33
C LYS A 88 16.29 0.08 -3.96
N MET A 89 15.17 -0.13 -4.64
CA MET A 89 14.82 -1.38 -5.30
C MET A 89 14.03 -1.10 -6.57
N ILE A 90 14.20 -1.97 -7.57
CA ILE A 90 13.34 -2.03 -8.75
C ILE A 90 12.50 -3.30 -8.69
N VAL A 91 11.19 -3.20 -8.88
CA VAL A 91 10.29 -4.35 -9.13
C VAL A 91 10.01 -4.40 -10.63
N PHE A 92 10.32 -5.52 -11.29
CA PHE A 92 10.14 -5.67 -12.73
C PHE A 92 8.98 -6.60 -13.09
N VAL A 93 8.12 -6.15 -14.00
CA VAL A 93 7.04 -6.96 -14.59
C VAL A 93 7.62 -7.96 -15.59
N ALA A 94 8.13 -9.08 -15.07
CA ALA A 94 8.72 -10.14 -15.89
C ALA A 94 7.66 -10.88 -16.73
N LYS A 95 6.42 -10.99 -16.20
CA LYS A 95 5.25 -11.51 -16.91
C LYS A 95 3.98 -10.78 -16.46
N HIS A 96 3.24 -10.17 -17.39
CA HIS A 96 1.94 -9.52 -17.15
C HIS A 96 0.75 -10.40 -17.56
N THR A 97 -0.48 -9.87 -17.53
CA THR A 97 -1.73 -10.63 -17.75
C THR A 97 -1.84 -11.35 -19.09
N GLY A 98 -1.15 -10.91 -20.14
CA GLY A 98 -1.14 -11.61 -21.42
C GLY A 98 -0.11 -12.72 -21.53
N GLY A 99 0.74 -12.95 -20.52
CA GLY A 99 1.66 -14.09 -20.48
C GLY A 99 2.99 -13.89 -21.20
N PHE A 100 3.26 -12.71 -21.78
CA PHE A 100 4.55 -12.44 -22.42
C PHE A 100 5.69 -12.49 -21.40
N CYS A 101 6.68 -13.37 -21.62
CA CYS A 101 7.81 -13.55 -20.71
C CYS A 101 9.06 -12.79 -21.17
N TRP A 102 9.65 -11.97 -20.29
CA TRP A 102 10.85 -11.15 -20.55
C TRP A 102 12.20 -11.83 -20.29
N TRP A 103 12.18 -13.13 -20.07
CA TRP A 103 13.37 -13.94 -19.84
C TRP A 103 13.36 -15.21 -20.71
N GLN A 104 14.48 -15.93 -20.74
CA GLN A 104 14.65 -17.12 -21.57
C GLN A 104 13.96 -18.36 -20.96
N THR A 105 12.63 -18.43 -21.01
CA THR A 105 11.84 -19.62 -20.62
C THR A 105 11.60 -20.58 -21.79
N SER A 106 11.48 -21.88 -21.49
CA SER A 106 11.03 -22.89 -22.47
C SER A 106 9.52 -23.19 -22.38
N THR A 107 8.81 -22.55 -21.45
CA THR A 107 7.41 -22.88 -21.12
C THR A 107 6.39 -22.32 -22.11
N THR A 108 6.78 -21.35 -22.95
CA THR A 108 5.91 -20.68 -23.91
C THR A 108 6.73 -20.16 -25.09
N SER A 109 6.10 -20.02 -26.26
CA SER A 109 6.64 -19.28 -27.41
C SER A 109 6.19 -17.82 -27.43
N TYR A 110 5.42 -17.37 -26.45
CA TYR A 110 5.02 -15.98 -26.28
C TYR A 110 5.96 -15.31 -25.28
N GLY A 111 7.16 -14.97 -25.74
CA GLY A 111 8.18 -14.36 -24.92
C GLY A 111 9.34 -13.82 -25.73
N ILE A 112 10.31 -13.21 -25.05
CA ILE A 112 11.42 -12.47 -25.67
C ILE A 112 12.29 -13.34 -26.58
N LYS A 113 12.37 -14.65 -26.30
CA LYS A 113 13.09 -15.65 -27.09
C LYS A 113 12.61 -15.73 -28.55
N ASP A 114 11.34 -15.48 -28.79
CA ASP A 114 10.69 -15.59 -30.10
C ASP A 114 10.55 -14.21 -30.78
N THR A 115 11.33 -13.22 -30.34
CA THR A 115 11.40 -11.87 -30.92
C THR A 115 12.72 -11.65 -31.68
N PRO A 116 12.82 -10.68 -32.61
CA PRO A 116 14.08 -10.37 -33.28
C PRO A 116 15.09 -9.65 -32.39
N TRP A 117 14.70 -9.20 -31.19
CA TRP A 117 15.58 -8.48 -30.29
C TRP A 117 16.78 -9.35 -29.91
N ARG A 118 17.99 -8.84 -30.21
CA ARG A 118 19.27 -9.57 -30.07
C ARG A 118 19.22 -10.99 -30.68
N GLY A 119 18.48 -11.16 -31.78
CA GLY A 119 18.31 -12.44 -32.46
C GLY A 119 17.66 -13.53 -31.60
N GLY A 120 16.72 -13.16 -30.73
CA GLY A 120 16.02 -14.07 -29.81
C GLY A 120 16.84 -14.52 -28.60
N LYS A 121 18.07 -14.00 -28.44
CA LYS A 121 18.99 -14.38 -27.35
C LYS A 121 19.01 -13.38 -26.19
N GLY A 122 18.24 -12.31 -26.29
CA GLY A 122 18.19 -11.30 -25.24
C GLY A 122 17.42 -11.79 -24.01
N ASP A 123 17.82 -11.31 -22.84
CA ASP A 123 17.17 -11.61 -21.56
C ASP A 123 17.13 -10.33 -20.72
N VAL A 124 15.95 -9.72 -20.58
CA VAL A 124 15.82 -8.41 -19.94
C VAL A 124 15.95 -8.54 -18.43
N LEU A 125 15.47 -9.64 -17.85
CA LEU A 125 15.58 -9.86 -16.41
C LEU A 125 17.05 -10.11 -16.00
N LYS A 126 17.83 -10.78 -16.86
CA LYS A 126 19.28 -10.90 -16.68
C LYS A 126 19.98 -9.55 -16.75
N ASP A 127 19.77 -8.79 -17.82
CA ASP A 127 20.37 -7.45 -17.98
C ASP A 127 20.04 -6.57 -16.76
N LEU A 128 18.78 -6.59 -16.29
CA LEU A 128 18.36 -5.81 -15.13
C LEU A 128 18.96 -6.29 -13.81
N SER A 129 19.11 -7.60 -13.59
CA SER A 129 19.80 -8.13 -12.40
C SER A 129 21.26 -7.68 -12.34
N GLU A 130 21.95 -7.68 -13.47
CA GLU A 130 23.33 -7.21 -13.58
C GLU A 130 23.42 -5.71 -13.31
N SER A 131 22.51 -4.91 -13.88
CA SER A 131 22.41 -3.48 -13.59
C SER A 131 22.10 -3.19 -12.12
N CYS A 132 21.10 -3.84 -11.52
CA CYS A 132 20.77 -3.65 -10.10
C CYS A 132 21.99 -3.94 -9.20
N ARG A 133 22.74 -5.01 -9.48
CA ARG A 133 24.00 -5.32 -8.77
C ARG A 133 25.06 -4.24 -8.97
N LYS A 134 25.24 -3.75 -10.21
CA LYS A 134 26.20 -2.69 -10.54
C LYS A 134 25.89 -1.39 -9.79
N TYR A 135 24.62 -1.03 -9.65
CA TYR A 135 24.16 0.22 -9.05
C TYR A 135 23.78 0.10 -7.56
N GLY A 136 23.90 -1.09 -6.97
CA GLY A 136 23.57 -1.32 -5.55
C GLY A 136 22.08 -1.25 -5.22
N LEU A 137 21.21 -1.55 -6.19
CA LEU A 137 19.76 -1.61 -6.03
C LEU A 137 19.31 -3.03 -5.71
N GLY A 138 18.29 -3.15 -4.87
CA GLY A 138 17.51 -4.37 -4.76
C GLY A 138 16.78 -4.70 -6.06
N LEU A 139 16.51 -5.99 -6.29
CA LEU A 139 15.66 -6.44 -7.38
C LEU A 139 14.47 -7.22 -6.82
N GLY A 140 13.27 -6.80 -7.17
CA GLY A 140 12.03 -7.53 -7.01
C GLY A 140 11.47 -7.97 -8.37
N VAL A 141 10.57 -8.94 -8.34
CA VAL A 141 9.94 -9.45 -9.56
C VAL A 141 8.44 -9.57 -9.40
N TYR A 142 7.74 -9.13 -10.45
CA TYR A 142 6.33 -9.37 -10.64
C TYR A 142 6.17 -10.49 -11.66
N VAL A 143 5.46 -11.55 -11.27
CA VAL A 143 5.11 -12.67 -12.14
C VAL A 143 3.61 -12.93 -11.99
N TYR A 144 2.83 -12.43 -12.94
CA TYR A 144 1.37 -12.57 -12.87
C TYR A 144 0.96 -14.05 -12.79
N PRO A 145 0.16 -14.45 -11.78
CA PRO A 145 -0.26 -15.85 -11.62
C PRO A 145 -1.14 -16.37 -12.76
N GLY A 146 -1.87 -15.50 -13.44
CA GLY A 146 -2.71 -15.88 -14.57
C GLY A 146 -1.96 -15.90 -15.92
N ASP A 147 -2.62 -16.51 -16.90
CA ASP A 147 -2.23 -16.53 -18.30
C ASP A 147 -3.48 -16.85 -19.13
N ASN A 148 -3.89 -15.90 -19.97
CA ASN A 148 -5.09 -16.02 -20.78
C ASN A 148 -5.05 -17.22 -21.75
N THR A 149 -3.86 -17.66 -22.19
CA THR A 149 -3.72 -18.82 -23.10
C THR A 149 -4.12 -20.14 -22.43
N TRP A 150 -4.03 -20.20 -21.10
CA TRP A 150 -4.42 -21.34 -20.28
C TRP A 150 -5.85 -21.22 -19.72
N GLY A 151 -6.55 -20.12 -20.01
CA GLY A 151 -7.86 -19.80 -19.43
C GLY A 151 -7.77 -19.34 -17.97
N ALA A 152 -6.57 -19.02 -17.46
CA ALA A 152 -6.36 -18.43 -16.15
C ALA A 152 -6.41 -16.91 -16.25
N GLY A 153 -7.62 -16.36 -16.35
CA GLY A 153 -7.87 -14.94 -16.65
C GLY A 153 -7.49 -13.95 -15.55
N ILE A 154 -7.89 -12.69 -15.76
CA ILE A 154 -7.70 -11.56 -14.83
C ILE A 154 -8.31 -11.88 -13.46
N GLY A 155 -7.55 -11.69 -12.37
CA GLY A 155 -8.01 -11.93 -11.00
C GLY A 155 -8.25 -13.40 -10.64
N SER A 156 -7.95 -14.35 -11.53
CA SER A 156 -8.13 -15.78 -11.25
C SER A 156 -7.20 -16.30 -10.16
N GLY A 157 -6.02 -15.70 -10.03
CA GLY A 157 -4.92 -16.18 -9.19
C GLY A 157 -4.26 -17.45 -9.72
N GLY A 158 -4.33 -17.66 -11.04
CA GLY A 158 -3.78 -18.85 -11.70
C GLY A 158 -4.74 -20.02 -11.79
N ILE A 159 -6.03 -19.80 -11.48
CA ILE A 159 -7.07 -20.82 -11.64
C ILE A 159 -7.61 -20.80 -13.06
N THR A 160 -7.51 -21.92 -13.76
CA THR A 160 -7.99 -22.06 -15.13
C THR A 160 -9.51 -22.19 -15.16
N SER A 161 -10.16 -21.56 -16.15
CA SER A 161 -11.60 -21.72 -16.38
C SER A 161 -11.99 -23.16 -16.75
N ASP A 162 -11.05 -23.91 -17.34
CA ASP A 162 -11.15 -25.35 -17.59
C ASP A 162 -10.30 -26.11 -16.56
N PRO A 163 -10.91 -26.80 -15.58
CA PRO A 163 -10.18 -27.53 -14.54
C PRO A 163 -9.25 -28.62 -15.07
N SER A 164 -9.50 -29.17 -16.27
CA SER A 164 -8.65 -30.21 -16.86
C SER A 164 -7.25 -29.70 -17.24
N LYS A 165 -7.11 -28.37 -17.43
CA LYS A 165 -5.83 -27.71 -17.73
C LYS A 165 -5.04 -27.31 -16.49
N GLN A 166 -5.66 -27.32 -15.31
CA GLN A 166 -5.09 -26.73 -14.10
C GLN A 166 -3.74 -27.35 -13.74
N GLU A 167 -3.62 -28.68 -13.79
CA GLU A 167 -2.38 -29.35 -13.38
C GLU A 167 -1.23 -29.09 -14.36
N ALA A 168 -1.53 -28.99 -15.66
CA ALA A 168 -0.52 -28.60 -16.64
C ALA A 168 -0.09 -27.14 -16.45
N TYR A 169 -1.05 -26.25 -16.17
CA TYR A 169 -0.74 -24.83 -15.92
C TYR A 169 0.01 -24.62 -14.60
N ASN A 170 -0.30 -25.39 -13.55
CA ASN A 170 0.46 -25.40 -12.29
C ASN A 170 1.94 -25.67 -12.58
N LYS A 171 2.26 -26.67 -13.41
CA LYS A 171 3.64 -27.01 -13.78
C LYS A 171 4.31 -25.87 -14.53
N VAL A 172 3.62 -25.25 -15.49
CA VAL A 172 4.11 -24.09 -16.23
C VAL A 172 4.45 -22.94 -15.30
N PHE A 173 3.50 -22.50 -14.47
CA PHE A 173 3.71 -21.37 -13.58
C PHE A 173 4.80 -21.64 -12.54
N ARG A 174 4.82 -22.84 -11.94
CA ARG A 174 5.85 -23.26 -10.98
C ARG A 174 7.24 -23.30 -11.62
N GLN A 175 7.35 -23.76 -12.87
CA GLN A 175 8.61 -23.71 -13.61
C GLN A 175 9.05 -22.26 -13.85
N GLN A 176 8.16 -21.40 -14.36
CA GLN A 176 8.44 -19.98 -14.60
C GLN A 176 8.92 -19.27 -13.32
N LEU A 177 8.22 -19.48 -12.20
CA LEU A 177 8.60 -18.91 -10.92
C LEU A 177 9.96 -19.43 -10.44
N THR A 178 10.23 -20.73 -10.62
CA THR A 178 11.53 -21.32 -10.27
C THR A 178 12.67 -20.71 -11.10
N GLU A 179 12.49 -20.57 -12.42
CA GLU A 179 13.48 -19.96 -13.32
C GLU A 179 13.82 -18.53 -12.87
N VAL A 180 12.80 -17.72 -12.57
CA VAL A 180 12.94 -16.34 -12.11
C VAL A 180 13.66 -16.24 -10.76
N LEU A 181 13.37 -17.14 -9.82
CA LEU A 181 13.96 -17.08 -8.47
C LEU A 181 15.36 -17.71 -8.37
N THR A 182 15.83 -18.41 -9.41
CA THR A 182 17.12 -19.14 -9.36
C THR A 182 18.18 -18.60 -10.32
N ASN A 183 17.80 -18.03 -11.45
CA ASN A 183 18.76 -17.68 -12.50
C ASN A 183 19.29 -16.24 -12.43
N TYR A 184 18.65 -15.36 -11.67
CA TYR A 184 18.92 -13.90 -11.70
C TYR A 184 19.38 -13.33 -10.35
N GLY A 185 19.84 -14.19 -9.44
CA GLY A 185 20.23 -13.79 -8.08
C GLY A 185 19.04 -13.63 -7.13
N PRO A 186 19.31 -13.24 -5.87
CA PRO A 186 18.27 -13.17 -4.84
C PRO A 186 17.28 -12.04 -5.14
N MET A 187 16.00 -12.40 -5.27
CA MET A 187 14.92 -11.44 -5.30
C MET A 187 14.64 -10.94 -3.87
N GLN A 188 14.37 -9.65 -3.73
CA GLN A 188 14.03 -9.02 -2.46
C GLN A 188 12.54 -8.77 -2.31
N GLU A 189 11.78 -8.90 -3.41
CA GLU A 189 10.33 -8.83 -3.42
C GLU A 189 9.75 -9.74 -4.52
N VAL A 190 8.68 -10.46 -4.20
CA VAL A 190 7.92 -11.26 -5.16
C VAL A 190 6.48 -10.77 -5.18
N TRP A 191 6.03 -10.31 -6.35
CA TRP A 191 4.73 -9.67 -6.56
C TRP A 191 3.74 -10.58 -7.28
N PHE A 192 2.65 -10.93 -6.59
CA PHE A 192 1.52 -11.69 -7.14
C PHE A 192 0.27 -10.83 -7.21
N ASP A 193 0.12 -10.08 -8.29
CA ASP A 193 -1.04 -9.24 -8.51
C ASP A 193 -2.36 -10.03 -8.52
N GLY A 194 -3.30 -9.58 -7.69
CA GLY A 194 -4.60 -10.20 -7.50
C GLY A 194 -4.56 -11.51 -6.71
N SER A 195 -3.45 -11.85 -6.05
CA SER A 195 -3.18 -13.08 -5.30
C SER A 195 -2.74 -14.28 -6.15
N CYS A 196 -1.94 -15.18 -5.57
CA CYS A 196 -1.55 -16.47 -6.17
C CYS A 196 -2.24 -17.63 -5.45
N LYS A 197 -3.07 -18.39 -6.16
CA LYS A 197 -3.75 -19.59 -5.65
C LYS A 197 -3.06 -20.89 -6.05
N ILE A 198 -2.09 -20.82 -6.96
CA ILE A 198 -1.22 -21.96 -7.27
C ILE A 198 -0.32 -22.20 -6.06
N LYS A 199 -0.22 -23.47 -5.65
CA LYS A 199 0.64 -23.88 -4.54
C LYS A 199 2.10 -23.63 -4.92
N VAL A 200 2.79 -22.74 -4.20
CA VAL A 200 4.19 -22.33 -4.46
C VAL A 200 5.00 -22.13 -3.18
N ASP A 201 4.48 -22.50 -2.01
CA ASP A 201 5.15 -22.42 -0.71
C ASP A 201 6.55 -23.04 -0.75
N ASP A 202 6.68 -24.25 -1.31
CA ASP A 202 7.95 -24.96 -1.45
C ASP A 202 9.00 -24.23 -2.30
N ILE A 203 8.57 -23.45 -3.29
CA ILE A 203 9.43 -22.65 -4.15
C ILE A 203 9.87 -21.38 -3.41
N LEU A 204 8.92 -20.69 -2.76
CA LEU A 204 9.19 -19.45 -2.03
C LEU A 204 10.11 -19.71 -0.82
N GLU A 205 9.84 -20.77 -0.04
CA GLU A 205 10.67 -21.16 1.09
C GLU A 205 12.11 -21.47 0.66
N LYS A 206 12.28 -22.09 -0.51
CA LYS A 206 13.60 -22.52 -0.99
C LYS A 206 14.40 -21.42 -1.68
N TYR A 207 13.75 -20.54 -2.45
CA TYR A 207 14.43 -19.62 -3.36
C TYR A 207 14.12 -18.14 -3.11
N ALA A 208 13.16 -17.81 -2.26
CA ALA A 208 12.74 -16.44 -1.95
C ALA A 208 12.69 -16.16 -0.44
N SER A 209 13.45 -16.89 0.38
CA SER A 209 13.47 -16.73 1.85
C SER A 209 13.97 -15.35 2.31
N ASP A 210 14.70 -14.63 1.45
CA ASP A 210 15.14 -13.25 1.68
C ASP A 210 14.24 -12.23 0.96
N ALA A 211 13.09 -12.62 0.42
CA ALA A 211 12.14 -11.72 -0.22
C ALA A 211 10.96 -11.39 0.68
N VAL A 212 10.43 -10.18 0.55
CA VAL A 212 9.03 -9.93 0.95
C VAL A 212 8.08 -10.47 -0.11
N ILE A 213 6.93 -10.99 0.30
CA ILE A 213 5.94 -11.59 -0.59
C ILE A 213 4.71 -10.70 -0.60
N PHE A 214 4.36 -10.16 -1.77
CA PHE A 214 3.19 -9.32 -1.96
C PHE A 214 2.01 -10.15 -2.45
N GLN A 215 0.94 -10.16 -1.64
CA GLN A 215 -0.30 -10.93 -1.83
C GLN A 215 -0.10 -12.46 -1.94
N GLY A 216 -1.21 -13.19 -1.85
CA GLY A 216 -1.21 -14.66 -1.74
C GLY A 216 -1.17 -15.17 -0.29
N PRO A 217 -1.47 -16.46 -0.03
CA PRO A 217 -1.50 -17.03 1.32
C PRO A 217 -0.16 -16.96 2.09
N MET A 218 0.93 -16.69 1.38
CA MET A 218 2.29 -16.53 1.90
C MET A 218 2.72 -15.05 2.01
N ALA A 219 1.79 -14.10 1.87
CA ALA A 219 2.09 -12.68 1.91
C ALA A 219 2.76 -12.27 3.23
N THR A 220 3.82 -11.47 3.12
CA THR A 220 4.51 -10.82 4.24
C THR A 220 4.39 -9.30 4.19
N ILE A 221 3.90 -8.74 3.09
CA ILE A 221 3.49 -7.33 2.96
C ILE A 221 2.11 -7.26 2.31
N ARG A 222 1.47 -6.08 2.35
CA ARG A 222 0.10 -5.94 1.84
C ARG A 222 -0.10 -4.67 1.02
N TRP A 223 -0.99 -4.79 0.04
CA TRP A 223 -1.46 -3.67 -0.77
C TRP A 223 -2.16 -2.62 0.08
N VAL A 224 -2.03 -1.35 -0.28
CA VAL A 224 -2.75 -0.27 0.40
C VAL A 224 -4.27 -0.33 0.18
N GLY A 225 -4.74 -0.88 -0.94
CA GLY A 225 -6.16 -0.97 -1.26
C GLY A 225 -6.66 0.03 -2.30
N SER A 226 -5.75 0.81 -2.91
CA SER A 226 -6.01 1.68 -4.06
C SER A 226 -4.71 1.93 -4.82
N GLU A 227 -4.80 2.50 -6.03
CA GLU A 227 -3.64 2.90 -6.84
C GLU A 227 -3.59 4.43 -6.98
N ASP A 228 -3.90 5.12 -5.87
CA ASP A 228 -3.95 6.59 -5.79
C ASP A 228 -2.71 7.20 -5.13
N GLY A 229 -1.78 6.38 -4.63
CA GLY A 229 -0.57 6.88 -3.98
C GLY A 229 -0.77 7.37 -2.54
N SER A 230 -1.75 6.85 -1.79
CA SER A 230 -2.06 7.29 -0.42
C SER A 230 -2.31 6.11 0.52
N ALA A 231 -1.54 6.00 1.60
CA ALA A 231 -1.79 5.12 2.75
C ALA A 231 -2.73 5.80 3.75
N PRO A 232 -3.46 5.05 4.60
CA PRO A 232 -4.25 5.66 5.68
C PRO A 232 -3.41 6.56 6.59
N PHE A 233 -3.99 7.67 7.08
CA PHE A 233 -3.31 8.57 8.03
C PHE A 233 -2.74 7.83 9.25
N SER A 234 -3.54 6.92 9.80
CA SER A 234 -3.11 5.92 10.79
C SER A 234 -2.74 4.63 10.06
N ASN A 235 -1.50 4.54 9.59
CA ASN A 235 -0.98 3.35 8.98
C ASN A 235 -0.43 2.39 10.05
N TRP A 236 -1.11 1.27 10.27
CA TRP A 236 -0.61 0.21 11.15
C TRP A 236 0.02 -0.89 10.31
N TYR A 237 1.13 -1.46 10.77
CA TYR A 237 1.76 -2.61 10.09
C TYR A 237 1.14 -3.93 10.51
N THR A 238 0.34 -3.91 11.57
CA THR A 238 -0.26 -5.09 12.16
C THR A 238 -1.68 -5.31 11.66
N LEU A 239 -2.10 -6.57 11.65
CA LEU A 239 -3.44 -7.06 11.32
C LEU A 239 -3.65 -8.42 11.98
N ARG A 240 -4.86 -8.97 11.91
CA ARG A 240 -5.10 -10.34 12.38
C ARG A 240 -4.52 -11.34 11.38
N ASN A 241 -3.82 -12.36 11.87
CA ASN A 241 -3.21 -13.40 11.05
C ASN A 241 -4.26 -14.10 10.16
N GLU A 242 -5.50 -14.27 10.64
CA GLU A 242 -6.59 -14.81 9.81
C GLU A 242 -6.86 -13.96 8.56
N ASP A 243 -6.80 -12.63 8.68
CA ASP A 243 -7.01 -11.72 7.56
C ASP A 243 -5.81 -11.77 6.61
N LEU A 244 -4.57 -11.82 7.14
CA LEU A 244 -3.35 -11.95 6.32
C LEU A 244 -3.36 -13.24 5.47
N ARG A 245 -3.74 -14.37 6.06
CA ARG A 245 -3.75 -15.69 5.40
C ARG A 245 -4.79 -15.82 4.29
N THR A 246 -5.75 -14.90 4.19
CA THR A 246 -6.63 -14.80 3.01
C THR A 246 -5.85 -14.49 1.72
N GLY A 247 -4.66 -13.87 1.87
CA GLY A 247 -3.81 -13.47 0.76
C GLY A 247 -4.30 -12.29 -0.06
N ILE A 248 -5.31 -11.58 0.43
CA ILE A 248 -5.92 -10.40 -0.22
C ILE A 248 -6.16 -9.24 0.75
N ALA A 249 -5.58 -9.30 1.96
CA ALA A 249 -5.67 -8.21 2.93
C ALA A 249 -5.06 -6.92 2.37
N THR A 250 -5.64 -5.78 2.74
CA THR A 250 -5.17 -4.45 2.41
C THR A 250 -5.04 -3.58 3.66
N ALA A 251 -4.80 -2.28 3.50
CA ALA A 251 -4.71 -1.38 4.64
C ALA A 251 -6.02 -1.27 5.44
N VAL A 252 -7.20 -1.62 4.90
CA VAL A 252 -8.47 -1.59 5.65
C VAL A 252 -8.58 -2.64 6.76
N GLN A 253 -7.76 -3.70 6.69
CA GLN A 253 -7.63 -4.71 7.75
C GLN A 253 -6.58 -4.33 8.79
N SER A 254 -5.99 -3.13 8.71
CA SER A 254 -5.03 -2.64 9.70
C SER A 254 -5.64 -2.63 11.11
N ASP A 255 -4.95 -3.28 12.03
CA ASP A 255 -5.32 -3.39 13.43
C ASP A 255 -4.09 -3.11 14.30
N PRO A 256 -4.07 -2.03 15.12
CA PRO A 256 -2.94 -1.76 16.01
C PRO A 256 -2.68 -2.89 17.01
N PHE A 257 -3.66 -3.75 17.28
CA PHE A 257 -3.52 -4.89 18.22
C PHE A 257 -3.52 -6.24 17.51
N GLY A 258 -3.36 -6.25 16.18
CA GLY A 258 -3.23 -7.47 15.39
C GLY A 258 -2.03 -8.31 15.81
N ASP A 259 -2.10 -9.62 15.56
CA ASP A 259 -1.12 -10.63 15.94
C ASP A 259 -0.13 -11.00 14.82
N ALA A 260 -0.27 -10.41 13.62
CA ALA A 260 0.66 -10.56 12.50
C ALA A 260 1.24 -9.22 12.04
N TYR A 261 2.50 -9.23 11.61
CA TYR A 261 3.21 -8.09 11.02
C TYR A 261 3.23 -8.23 9.50
N ALA A 262 2.63 -7.27 8.79
CA ALA A 262 2.64 -7.23 7.32
C ALA A 262 2.50 -5.79 6.82
N PRO A 263 3.58 -5.02 6.67
CA PRO A 263 3.48 -3.59 6.41
C PRO A 263 2.86 -3.28 5.04
N VAL A 264 2.41 -2.03 4.91
CA VAL A 264 1.64 -1.56 3.74
C VAL A 264 2.57 -1.00 2.67
N GLU A 265 2.34 -1.43 1.44
CA GLU A 265 2.94 -0.88 0.22
C GLU A 265 1.91 -0.02 -0.53
N VAL A 266 2.36 1.15 -0.98
CA VAL A 266 1.58 2.10 -1.76
C VAL A 266 2.11 2.13 -3.19
N ASP A 267 1.36 1.57 -4.11
CA ASP A 267 1.67 1.54 -5.53
C ASP A 267 0.90 2.63 -6.30
N VAL A 268 1.58 3.27 -7.26
CA VAL A 268 0.96 4.33 -8.08
C VAL A 268 1.71 4.54 -9.40
N PRO A 269 1.01 4.80 -10.53
CA PRO A 269 1.65 5.17 -11.77
C PRO A 269 2.16 6.62 -11.77
N LEU A 270 3.32 6.87 -12.40
CA LEU A 270 3.76 8.24 -12.71
C LEU A 270 2.74 8.98 -13.60
N LEU A 271 2.09 8.25 -14.50
CA LEU A 271 1.09 8.75 -15.44
C LEU A 271 -0.32 8.73 -14.83
N LYS A 272 -0.48 9.43 -13.69
CA LYS A 272 -1.72 9.48 -12.88
C LYS A 272 -2.38 10.87 -12.85
N ASN A 273 -1.80 11.88 -13.48
CA ASN A 273 -2.39 13.21 -13.54
C ASN A 273 -3.59 13.24 -14.49
N LYS A 274 -4.81 13.12 -13.95
CA LYS A 274 -6.07 13.00 -14.73
C LYS A 274 -6.06 11.82 -15.72
N GLY A 275 -5.24 10.81 -15.43
CA GLY A 275 -5.09 9.60 -16.21
C GLY A 275 -4.72 8.45 -15.29
N HIS A 276 -4.50 7.29 -15.88
CA HIS A 276 -4.08 6.10 -15.13
C HIS A 276 -3.45 5.10 -16.11
N LYS A 277 -2.12 5.09 -16.16
CA LYS A 277 -1.33 4.29 -17.10
C LYS A 277 -0.16 3.61 -16.40
N TRP A 278 -0.20 2.28 -16.34
CA TRP A 278 0.93 1.47 -15.89
C TRP A 278 1.92 1.24 -17.02
N PHE A 279 1.46 1.11 -18.27
CA PHE A 279 2.34 0.99 -19.43
C PHE A 279 2.48 2.29 -20.20
N TRP A 280 3.60 2.42 -20.91
CA TRP A 280 3.81 3.56 -21.81
C TRP A 280 2.81 3.51 -22.97
N ALA A 281 2.31 4.68 -23.35
CA ALA A 281 1.55 4.86 -24.58
C ALA A 281 1.93 6.20 -25.24
N PRO A 282 1.80 6.31 -26.58
CA PRO A 282 2.06 7.57 -27.28
C PRO A 282 1.23 8.72 -26.71
N SER A 283 1.80 9.93 -26.69
CA SER A 283 1.12 11.18 -26.31
C SER A 283 0.53 11.18 -24.88
N THR A 284 1.19 10.50 -23.93
CA THR A 284 0.74 10.45 -22.52
C THR A 284 1.51 11.34 -21.56
N ASP A 285 2.47 12.15 -22.04
CA ASP A 285 3.29 13.02 -21.18
C ASP A 285 2.48 14.07 -20.40
N SER A 286 1.30 14.45 -20.90
CA SER A 286 0.37 15.32 -20.16
C SER A 286 -0.19 14.68 -18.88
N LEU A 287 -0.07 13.35 -18.75
CA LEU A 287 -0.51 12.57 -17.58
C LEU A 287 0.58 12.46 -16.50
N ILE A 288 1.80 12.93 -16.76
CA ILE A 288 2.89 12.91 -15.78
C ILE A 288 2.47 13.73 -14.55
N LEU A 289 2.61 13.13 -13.37
CA LEU A 289 2.44 13.81 -12.11
C LEU A 289 3.49 14.92 -11.96
N SER A 290 3.03 16.13 -11.60
CA SER A 290 3.93 17.23 -11.24
C SER A 290 4.68 16.94 -9.94
N THR A 291 5.82 17.62 -9.72
CA THR A 291 6.59 17.52 -8.48
C THR A 291 5.73 17.76 -7.23
N SER A 292 4.80 18.71 -7.26
CA SER A 292 3.90 18.96 -6.13
C SER A 292 2.96 17.79 -5.84
N GLN A 293 2.43 17.13 -6.89
CA GLN A 293 1.58 15.95 -6.73
C GLN A 293 2.40 14.74 -6.24
N LEU A 294 3.62 14.55 -6.75
CA LEU A 294 4.54 13.51 -6.27
C LEU A 294 4.93 13.74 -4.80
N MET A 295 5.15 14.98 -4.39
CA MET A 295 5.37 15.31 -2.98
C MET A 295 4.14 15.00 -2.13
N GLU A 296 2.92 15.33 -2.58
CA GLU A 296 1.70 14.97 -1.85
C GLU A 296 1.61 13.45 -1.64
N ILE A 297 1.90 12.65 -2.68
CA ILE A 297 2.02 11.19 -2.58
C ILE A 297 3.10 10.80 -1.57
N TYR A 298 4.27 11.43 -1.59
CA TYR A 298 5.36 11.15 -0.64
C TYR A 298 4.93 11.37 0.81
N TYR A 299 4.26 12.48 1.14
CA TYR A 299 3.72 12.70 2.49
C TYR A 299 2.67 11.66 2.86
N LYS A 300 1.83 11.24 1.90
CA LYS A 300 0.75 10.27 2.12
C LYS A 300 1.18 8.81 1.99
N SER A 301 2.45 8.52 1.69
CA SER A 301 3.01 7.17 1.63
C SER A 301 4.17 7.04 2.61
N VAL A 302 5.38 7.44 2.22
CA VAL A 302 6.60 7.45 3.05
C VAL A 302 6.38 8.26 4.33
N GLY A 303 5.72 9.42 4.22
CA GLY A 303 5.38 10.26 5.36
C GLY A 303 4.30 9.69 6.29
N ARG A 304 3.65 8.60 5.90
CA ARG A 304 2.74 7.77 6.73
C ARG A 304 3.37 6.38 7.01
N GLY A 305 4.66 6.22 6.77
CA GLY A 305 5.43 5.02 7.11
C GLY A 305 5.19 3.82 6.18
N ALA A 306 4.56 4.02 5.03
CA ALA A 306 4.46 2.99 3.99
C ALA A 306 5.68 3.05 3.05
N VAL A 307 5.94 1.97 2.32
CA VAL A 307 6.85 2.01 1.17
C VAL A 307 6.08 2.49 -0.05
N LEU A 308 6.66 3.42 -0.81
CA LEU A 308 6.13 3.92 -2.07
C LEU A 308 6.74 3.14 -3.23
N LEU A 309 5.90 2.41 -3.98
CA LEU A 309 6.23 1.79 -5.25
C LEU A 309 5.74 2.68 -6.40
N LEU A 310 6.62 3.54 -6.93
CA LEU A 310 6.28 4.48 -8.01
C LEU A 310 6.64 3.87 -9.37
N ASN A 311 5.66 3.73 -10.26
CA ASN A 311 5.86 3.06 -11.54
C ASN A 311 6.44 3.94 -12.64
N SER A 312 7.38 3.34 -13.37
CA SER A 312 8.04 3.85 -14.57
C SER A 312 7.62 3.05 -15.80
N THR A 313 7.65 3.72 -16.95
CA THR A 313 7.10 3.17 -18.19
C THR A 313 8.12 3.26 -19.34
N PRO A 314 9.02 2.27 -19.52
CA PRO A 314 9.84 2.21 -20.71
C PRO A 314 8.99 2.20 -21.99
N ASP A 315 9.40 2.97 -22.98
CA ASP A 315 8.73 3.03 -24.28
C ASP A 315 9.15 1.86 -25.21
N THR A 316 8.64 1.85 -26.44
CA THR A 316 8.95 0.78 -27.42
C THR A 316 10.43 0.69 -27.82
N THR A 317 11.26 1.68 -27.51
CA THR A 317 12.70 1.64 -27.73
C THR A 317 13.43 0.85 -26.65
N GLY A 318 12.81 0.70 -25.47
CA GLY A 318 13.37 0.07 -24.28
C GLY A 318 13.96 1.06 -23.26
N LEU A 319 13.75 2.36 -23.45
CA LEU A 319 14.20 3.42 -22.54
C LEU A 319 13.01 4.04 -21.80
N ILE A 320 13.23 4.49 -20.55
CA ILE A 320 12.28 5.39 -19.90
C ILE A 320 12.35 6.75 -20.62
N PRO A 321 11.24 7.33 -21.10
CA PRO A 321 11.26 8.59 -21.82
C PRO A 321 11.94 9.72 -21.05
N ALA A 322 12.66 10.59 -21.75
CA ALA A 322 13.42 11.68 -21.11
C ALA A 322 12.54 12.62 -20.25
N SER A 323 11.30 12.86 -20.67
CA SER A 323 10.32 13.63 -19.89
C SER A 323 9.94 12.96 -18.57
N HIS A 324 9.90 11.62 -18.54
CA HIS A 324 9.60 10.84 -17.34
C HIS A 324 10.80 10.86 -16.39
N VAL A 325 12.01 10.67 -16.94
CA VAL A 325 13.28 10.80 -16.18
C VAL A 325 13.39 12.17 -15.53
N ALA A 326 13.05 13.25 -16.24
CA ALA A 326 13.06 14.60 -15.69
C ALA A 326 12.10 14.77 -14.50
N ALA A 327 10.93 14.14 -14.54
CA ALA A 327 9.97 14.16 -13.43
C ALA A 327 10.49 13.42 -12.19
N TYR A 328 11.12 12.25 -12.37
CA TYR A 328 11.79 11.54 -11.28
C TYR A 328 12.91 12.36 -10.66
N THR A 329 13.79 12.94 -11.48
CA THR A 329 14.91 13.76 -11.00
C THR A 329 14.41 14.96 -10.20
N ALA A 330 13.44 15.71 -10.73
CA ALA A 330 12.84 16.85 -10.03
C ALA A 330 12.18 16.45 -8.70
N PHE A 331 11.56 15.25 -8.65
CA PHE A 331 10.99 14.73 -7.41
C PHE A 331 12.07 14.37 -6.37
N GLY A 332 13.15 13.71 -6.79
CA GLY A 332 14.29 13.41 -5.92
C GLY A 332 14.98 14.65 -5.36
N GLU A 333 15.18 15.64 -6.21
CA GLU A 333 15.72 16.94 -5.84
C GLU A 333 14.84 17.64 -4.82
N GLU A 334 13.51 17.60 -5.00
CA GLU A 334 12.57 18.19 -4.05
C GLU A 334 12.56 17.46 -2.71
N ILE A 335 12.60 16.13 -2.67
CA ILE A 335 12.73 15.37 -1.41
C ILE A 335 14.00 15.81 -0.67
N LYS A 336 15.15 15.86 -1.37
CA LYS A 336 16.42 16.30 -0.80
C LYS A 336 16.34 17.74 -0.29
N ARG A 337 15.79 18.66 -1.08
CA ARG A 337 15.63 20.07 -0.70
C ARG A 337 14.85 20.22 0.61
N ARG A 338 13.81 19.40 0.83
CA ARG A 338 12.97 19.49 2.03
C ARG A 338 13.60 18.86 3.27
N PHE A 339 14.31 17.74 3.12
CA PHE A 339 14.56 16.83 4.25
C PHE A 339 16.03 16.38 4.41
N SER A 340 16.97 16.89 3.62
CA SER A 340 18.38 16.53 3.76
C SER A 340 19.12 17.24 4.90
N ASP A 341 18.64 18.42 5.31
CA ASP A 341 19.30 19.26 6.33
C ASP A 341 18.32 19.64 7.46
N PRO A 342 18.29 18.89 8.57
CA PRO A 342 17.46 19.21 9.71
C PRO A 342 18.04 20.40 10.50
N LEU A 343 17.15 21.25 11.03
CA LEU A 343 17.51 22.34 11.96
C LEU A 343 18.03 21.82 13.30
N GLY A 344 17.63 20.60 13.65
CA GLY A 344 18.05 19.90 14.85
C GLY A 344 17.41 18.52 14.90
N SER A 345 18.08 17.60 15.58
CA SER A 345 17.66 16.20 15.68
C SER A 345 17.91 15.64 17.08
N ALA A 346 17.05 14.74 17.50
CA ALA A 346 17.17 13.97 18.72
C ALA A 346 16.79 12.50 18.46
N LYS A 347 17.22 11.63 19.35
CA LYS A 347 16.84 10.21 19.42
C LYS A 347 16.80 9.78 20.87
N GLY A 348 16.08 8.71 21.19
CA GLY A 348 16.04 8.21 22.55
C GLY A 348 14.82 7.36 22.85
N GLU A 349 14.70 7.05 24.14
CA GLU A 349 13.64 6.22 24.70
C GLU A 349 12.95 7.00 25.81
N GLY A 350 11.63 6.91 25.91
CA GLY A 350 10.90 7.61 26.96
C GLY A 350 9.51 8.06 26.57
N LYS A 351 8.89 8.82 27.49
CA LYS A 351 7.56 9.42 27.29
C LYS A 351 7.60 10.73 26.52
N SER A 352 8.77 11.35 26.42
CA SER A 352 8.98 12.57 25.64
C SER A 352 10.42 12.67 25.16
N ILE A 353 10.62 13.41 24.06
CA ILE A 353 11.93 13.75 23.50
C ILE A 353 11.91 15.21 23.07
N GLU A 354 13.00 15.93 23.33
CA GLU A 354 13.14 17.35 23.01
C GLU A 354 14.32 17.62 22.08
N ILE A 355 14.16 18.64 21.24
CA ILE A 355 15.20 19.29 20.47
C ILE A 355 15.29 20.71 20.99
N GLN A 356 16.40 21.06 21.63
CA GLN A 356 16.68 22.44 22.06
C GLN A 356 17.53 23.13 21.01
N PHE A 357 17.07 24.29 20.54
CA PHE A 357 17.82 25.10 19.58
C PHE A 357 18.67 26.13 20.33
N GLY A 358 19.87 26.41 19.79
CA GLY A 358 20.75 27.43 20.37
C GLY A 358 20.13 28.81 20.37
N GLU A 359 19.42 29.14 19.28
CA GLU A 359 18.61 30.34 19.12
C GLU A 359 17.20 29.95 18.63
N PRO A 360 16.17 30.79 18.86
CA PRO A 360 14.85 30.53 18.31
C PRO A 360 14.86 30.42 16.77
N VAL A 361 14.22 29.38 16.24
CA VAL A 361 14.13 29.09 14.81
C VAL A 361 12.69 28.95 14.34
N MET A 362 12.45 29.21 13.06
CA MET A 362 11.16 28.89 12.45
C MET A 362 11.13 27.40 12.10
N VAL A 363 10.00 26.73 12.35
CA VAL A 363 9.78 25.30 12.03
C VAL A 363 8.41 25.13 11.40
N ASN A 364 8.28 24.21 10.45
CA ASN A 364 6.97 23.81 9.90
C ASN A 364 6.86 22.30 9.61
N HIS A 365 7.92 21.55 9.90
CA HIS A 365 7.92 20.10 9.75
C HIS A 365 8.64 19.42 10.91
N ALA A 366 8.19 18.20 11.20
CA ALA A 366 8.94 17.24 12.00
C ALA A 366 8.95 15.86 11.32
N ILE A 367 10.08 15.17 11.36
CA ILE A 367 10.20 13.76 10.97
C ILE A 367 10.42 12.92 12.21
N ILE A 368 9.61 11.88 12.40
CA ILE A 368 9.71 10.97 13.54
C ILE A 368 9.82 9.52 13.04
N GLN A 369 10.72 8.72 13.60
CA GLN A 369 10.93 7.32 13.23
C GLN A 369 11.07 6.45 14.48
N GLU A 370 10.23 5.44 14.61
CA GLU A 370 10.39 4.39 15.62
C GLU A 370 11.49 3.39 15.20
N ASP A 371 12.13 2.73 16.16
CA ASP A 371 12.90 1.52 15.91
C ASP A 371 11.94 0.37 15.63
N ILE A 372 11.54 0.23 14.38
CA ILE A 372 10.62 -0.82 13.93
C ILE A 372 11.16 -2.24 14.12
N ALA A 373 12.47 -2.44 14.36
CA ALA A 373 13.00 -3.74 14.78
C ALA A 373 12.49 -4.15 16.18
N LYS A 374 11.96 -3.20 16.95
CA LYS A 374 11.27 -3.39 18.23
C LYS A 374 9.74 -3.30 18.10
N GLY A 375 9.25 -3.32 16.86
CA GLY A 375 7.84 -3.21 16.48
C GLY A 375 7.28 -1.79 16.52
N GLN A 376 6.02 -1.65 16.10
CA GLN A 376 5.31 -0.36 16.07
C GLN A 376 4.56 -0.14 17.39
N ARG A 377 4.98 0.85 18.19
CA ARG A 377 4.59 1.00 19.60
C ARG A 377 3.71 2.21 19.86
N VAL A 378 3.93 3.33 19.18
CA VAL A 378 3.20 4.57 19.44
C VAL A 378 1.76 4.50 18.89
N LEU A 379 0.78 4.77 19.76
CA LEU A 379 -0.63 4.83 19.43
C LEU A 379 -1.15 6.26 19.27
N GLU A 380 -0.58 7.18 20.04
CA GLU A 380 -0.91 8.60 20.02
C GLU A 380 0.30 9.44 20.46
N PHE A 381 0.56 10.54 19.76
CA PHE A 381 1.59 11.50 20.12
C PHE A 381 1.18 12.94 19.80
N GLU A 382 1.87 13.88 20.45
CA GLU A 382 1.73 15.31 20.22
C GLU A 382 3.12 15.92 19.98
N VAL A 383 3.23 16.78 18.96
CA VAL A 383 4.41 17.64 18.76
C VAL A 383 4.03 19.05 19.20
N SER A 384 4.84 19.61 20.09
CA SER A 384 4.65 20.93 20.67
C SER A 384 5.92 21.76 20.54
N GLY A 385 5.74 23.07 20.37
CA GLY A 385 6.82 24.05 20.30
C GLY A 385 6.78 25.02 21.47
N MET A 386 7.93 25.31 22.09
CA MET A 386 8.06 26.38 23.07
C MET A 386 8.54 27.65 22.39
N ASN A 387 7.79 28.74 22.51
CA ASN A 387 8.17 30.03 21.95
C ASN A 387 9.29 30.71 22.78
N PRO A 388 9.87 31.84 22.30
CA PRO A 388 10.91 32.56 23.03
C PRO A 388 10.50 33.05 24.43
N GLU A 389 9.20 33.27 24.67
CA GLU A 389 8.66 33.67 25.97
C GLU A 389 8.43 32.48 26.93
N GLY A 390 8.79 31.25 26.54
CA GLY A 390 8.66 30.05 27.37
C GLY A 390 7.26 29.42 27.37
N LYS A 391 6.36 29.85 26.48
CA LYS A 391 5.02 29.30 26.32
C LYS A 391 5.00 28.16 25.31
N TRP A 392 4.42 27.03 25.71
CA TRP A 392 4.20 25.88 24.85
C TRP A 392 2.93 26.04 23.99
N MET A 393 3.01 25.59 22.73
CA MET A 393 1.88 25.48 21.82
C MET A 393 1.90 24.13 21.09
N THR A 394 0.73 23.50 20.96
CA THR A 394 0.58 22.31 20.13
C THR A 394 0.76 22.68 18.67
N LEU A 395 1.64 21.97 17.96
CA LEU A 395 1.90 22.15 16.54
C LEU A 395 1.25 21.03 15.72
N TYR A 396 1.28 19.80 16.23
CA TYR A 396 0.75 18.63 15.53
C TYR A 396 0.26 17.57 16.53
N LYS A 397 -0.79 16.84 16.15
CA LYS A 397 -1.25 15.65 16.89
C LYS A 397 -1.40 14.48 15.93
N GLY A 398 -0.84 13.34 16.28
CA GLY A 398 -0.83 12.14 15.45
C GLY A 398 -1.17 10.86 16.20
N THR A 399 -1.19 9.77 15.44
CA THR A 399 -1.52 8.41 15.90
C THR A 399 -0.32 7.50 15.72
N SER A 400 -0.26 6.73 14.62
CA SER A 400 0.86 5.86 14.31
C SER A 400 2.07 6.65 13.82
N ILE A 401 3.27 6.15 14.17
CA ILE A 401 4.55 6.64 13.65
C ILE A 401 5.16 5.58 12.73
N GLY A 402 5.52 4.42 13.28
CA GLY A 402 6.17 3.35 12.54
C GLY A 402 7.55 3.75 12.01
N HIS A 403 7.85 3.31 10.79
CA HIS A 403 9.13 3.52 10.13
C HIS A 403 9.45 5.01 9.94
N LYS A 404 8.45 5.81 9.52
CA LYS A 404 8.58 7.25 9.34
C LYS A 404 7.22 7.94 9.38
N LYS A 405 7.15 9.05 10.11
CA LYS A 405 6.05 10.00 10.09
C LYS A 405 6.57 11.38 9.75
N ILE A 406 6.01 12.00 8.71
CA ILE A 406 6.29 13.39 8.37
C ILE A 406 5.10 14.23 8.82
N CYS A 407 5.32 15.05 9.84
CA CYS A 407 4.35 15.99 10.38
C CYS A 407 4.54 17.34 9.68
N PHE A 408 3.50 17.83 8.99
CA PHE A 408 3.45 19.19 8.47
C PHE A 408 2.46 20.02 9.30
N PHE A 409 2.86 21.24 9.66
CA PHE A 409 2.07 22.16 10.46
C PHE A 409 2.37 23.61 10.06
N SER A 410 1.50 24.54 10.48
CA SER A 410 1.70 25.97 10.23
C SER A 410 3.05 26.43 10.80
N PRO A 411 3.81 27.28 10.08
CA PRO A 411 5.08 27.79 10.57
C PRO A 411 4.99 28.38 11.99
N ALA A 412 5.90 27.96 12.86
CA ALA A 412 5.98 28.40 14.24
C ALA A 412 7.41 28.79 14.59
N PHE A 413 7.58 29.85 15.38
CA PHE A 413 8.87 30.32 15.86
C PHE A 413 9.12 29.78 17.27
N VAL A 414 10.12 28.92 17.43
CA VAL A 414 10.29 28.10 18.64
C VAL A 414 11.75 28.03 19.08
N LYS A 415 11.98 27.95 20.39
CA LYS A 415 13.28 27.67 21.02
C LYS A 415 13.49 26.19 21.33
N THR A 416 12.39 25.46 21.54
CA THR A 416 12.41 24.01 21.77
C THR A 416 11.28 23.37 21.00
N LEU A 417 11.56 22.24 20.35
CA LEU A 417 10.55 21.34 19.82
C LEU A 417 10.49 20.09 20.70
N LYS A 418 9.28 19.61 21.01
CA LYS A 418 9.07 18.43 21.86
C LYS A 418 8.07 17.49 21.20
N ILE A 419 8.29 16.20 21.37
CA ILE A 419 7.28 15.17 21.15
C ILE A 419 6.91 14.52 22.49
N ASP A 420 5.62 14.38 22.76
CA ASP A 420 5.05 13.65 23.90
C ASP A 420 4.28 12.42 23.40
N PHE A 421 4.51 11.26 24.00
CA PHE A 421 3.83 10.01 23.66
C PHE A 421 2.67 9.75 24.63
N MET A 422 1.46 10.04 24.17
CA MET A 422 0.26 10.08 25.00
C MET A 422 -0.37 8.70 25.20
N ASN A 423 -0.24 7.83 24.20
CA ASN A 423 -0.72 6.44 24.26
C ASN A 423 0.24 5.53 23.49
N VAL A 424 0.60 4.40 24.09
CA VAL A 424 1.64 3.49 23.59
C VAL A 424 1.33 2.05 23.97
N LYS A 425 1.74 1.10 23.11
CA LYS A 425 1.70 -0.34 23.40
C LYS A 425 2.83 -0.77 24.34
N ASP A 426 3.99 -0.13 24.19
CA ASP A 426 5.22 -0.36 24.96
C ASP A 426 6.07 0.93 24.92
N LEU A 427 7.16 1.00 25.71
CA LEU A 427 8.06 2.16 25.78
C LEU A 427 8.53 2.57 24.37
N PRO A 428 8.26 3.81 23.91
CA PRO A 428 8.70 4.29 22.60
C PRO A 428 10.21 4.24 22.45
N GLN A 429 10.65 3.76 21.28
CA GLN A 429 12.04 3.64 20.88
C GLN A 429 12.21 4.48 19.62
N ILE A 430 12.81 5.68 19.73
CA ILE A 430 12.83 6.65 18.64
C ILE A 430 14.23 6.76 18.07
N LEU A 431 14.38 6.37 16.81
CA LEU A 431 15.64 6.46 16.07
C LEU A 431 15.91 7.86 15.56
N ASN A 432 14.85 8.61 15.26
CA ASN A 432 14.95 9.95 14.70
C ASN A 432 13.74 10.79 15.13
N PHE A 433 14.00 11.96 15.68
CA PHE A 433 13.08 13.08 15.80
C PHE A 433 13.81 14.31 15.28
N SER A 434 13.42 14.82 14.11
CA SER A 434 14.11 15.93 13.44
C SER A 434 13.15 17.06 13.10
N ALA A 435 13.61 18.30 13.23
CA ALA A 435 12.86 19.51 12.91
C ALA A 435 13.35 20.12 11.59
N PHE A 436 12.42 20.65 10.78
CA PHE A 436 12.75 21.32 9.52
C PHE A 436 11.90 22.59 9.33
N PHE A 437 12.45 23.49 8.52
CA PHE A 437 11.71 24.58 7.91
C PHE A 437 11.81 24.46 6.39
N VAL A 438 10.67 24.32 5.74
CA VAL A 438 10.58 24.19 4.29
C VAL A 438 9.74 25.33 3.74
N ASP A 439 10.38 26.23 3.01
CA ASP A 439 9.68 27.31 2.31
C ASP A 439 8.90 26.80 1.09
N GLY A 440 7.83 27.52 0.73
CA GLY A 440 7.03 27.29 -0.48
C GLY A 440 6.04 26.10 -0.41
N VAL A 441 5.74 25.58 0.79
CA VAL A 441 4.81 24.46 0.96
C VAL A 441 3.36 24.96 1.07
N THR A 442 2.51 24.57 0.13
CA THR A 442 1.09 24.99 0.05
C THR A 442 0.09 23.89 0.47
N MET A 443 0.56 22.85 1.16
CA MET A 443 -0.30 21.77 1.64
C MET A 443 -1.17 22.22 2.82
N LYS A 444 -2.25 21.49 3.13
CA LYS A 444 -3.01 21.71 4.37
C LYS A 444 -2.45 20.82 5.48
N PRO A 445 -2.24 21.34 6.71
CA PRO A 445 -1.88 20.50 7.85
C PRO A 445 -2.95 19.44 8.12
N GLU A 446 -2.52 18.20 8.34
CA GLU A 446 -3.40 17.12 8.82
C GLU A 446 -3.24 17.02 10.34
N MET A 447 -4.33 17.19 11.12
CA MET A 447 -4.26 17.16 12.59
C MET A 447 -5.33 16.27 13.22
N LYS A 448 -5.05 15.76 14.44
CA LYS A 448 -5.96 14.93 15.25
C LYS A 448 -7.33 15.53 15.58
N ASN A 449 -7.63 16.78 15.26
CA ASN A 449 -8.99 17.32 15.47
C ASN A 449 -9.88 17.20 14.21
N ASP A 450 -9.33 16.82 13.05
CA ASP A 450 -10.10 16.35 11.87
C ASP A 450 -10.55 14.87 12.02
N ILE A 451 -10.30 14.27 13.18
CA ILE A 451 -10.27 12.82 13.45
C ILE A 451 -11.45 12.39 14.37
N SER A 452 -12.59 13.09 14.39
CA SER A 452 -13.78 12.64 15.15
C SER A 452 -14.34 11.26 14.74
N LYS A 453 -13.68 10.55 13.81
CA LYS A 453 -13.98 9.19 13.34
C LYS A 453 -12.96 8.09 13.72
N PHE A 454 -11.79 8.40 14.30
CA PHE A 454 -10.73 7.36 14.36
C PHE A 454 -10.83 6.37 15.53
N TRP A 455 -11.35 6.76 16.70
CA TRP A 455 -11.40 5.85 17.86
C TRP A 455 -12.63 4.93 17.88
N SER A 456 -13.60 5.11 16.97
CA SER A 456 -14.72 4.17 16.82
C SER A 456 -14.34 2.86 16.10
N GLY A 457 -13.11 2.76 15.56
CA GLY A 457 -12.65 1.67 14.72
C GLY A 457 -11.90 0.53 15.41
N LEU A 458 -11.57 0.63 16.70
CA LEU A 458 -10.82 -0.45 17.40
C LEU A 458 -11.65 -1.71 17.70
N THR A 459 -12.95 -1.68 17.44
CA THR A 459 -13.83 -2.87 17.53
C THR A 459 -14.56 -3.17 16.23
N LYS A 460 -14.37 -2.37 15.17
CA LYS A 460 -15.06 -2.53 13.88
C LYS A 460 -14.14 -2.08 12.77
N LYS A 461 -13.69 -3.05 11.96
CA LYS A 461 -13.07 -2.92 10.63
C LYS A 461 -13.26 -1.50 10.07
N GLN A 462 -12.16 -0.75 9.97
CA GLN A 462 -12.07 0.69 9.75
C GLN A 462 -13.22 1.32 8.95
N ASP A 463 -13.79 2.41 9.48
CA ASP A 463 -14.59 3.38 8.71
C ASP A 463 -13.62 4.20 7.85
N PRO A 464 -13.67 4.08 6.52
CA PRO A 464 -12.77 4.76 5.61
C PRO A 464 -12.95 6.29 5.69
N GLY A 465 -11.83 6.99 5.85
CA GLY A 465 -11.74 8.45 5.95
C GLY A 465 -12.44 9.18 4.80
N THR A 466 -12.87 10.42 5.08
CA THR A 466 -13.55 11.38 4.16
C THR A 466 -14.09 10.77 2.87
N ALA A 467 -15.03 9.85 3.02
CA ALA A 467 -15.59 9.18 1.87
C ALA A 467 -16.41 10.18 1.04
N ASP A 468 -16.40 9.99 -0.28
CA ASP A 468 -17.45 10.53 -1.11
C ASP A 468 -18.81 10.14 -0.50
N GLN A 469 -19.79 11.05 -0.56
CA GLN A 469 -21.12 10.76 -0.04
C GLN A 469 -21.65 9.48 -0.70
N PHE A 470 -22.34 8.65 0.08
CA PHE A 470 -23.05 7.49 -0.45
C PHE A 470 -23.97 7.94 -1.59
N VAL A 471 -23.87 7.29 -2.74
CA VAL A 471 -24.71 7.54 -3.90
C VAL A 471 -25.66 6.37 -4.07
N SER A 472 -26.96 6.65 -4.19
CA SER A 472 -27.95 5.61 -4.49
C SER A 472 -27.66 4.97 -5.85
N VAL A 473 -27.67 3.63 -5.86
CA VAL A 473 -27.46 2.81 -7.06
C VAL A 473 -28.71 2.04 -7.47
N ALA A 474 -29.59 1.70 -6.52
CA ALA A 474 -30.85 1.02 -6.79
C ALA A 474 -31.85 1.18 -5.64
N THR A 475 -33.13 1.30 -5.98
CA THR A 475 -34.24 1.10 -5.04
C THR A 475 -34.63 -0.37 -5.02
N LEU A 476 -34.94 -0.90 -3.83
CA LEU A 476 -35.23 -2.31 -3.59
C LEU A 476 -36.65 -2.46 -3.04
N GLU A 477 -37.42 -3.42 -3.55
CA GLU A 477 -38.71 -3.82 -2.97
C GLU A 477 -38.58 -5.18 -2.29
N LEU A 478 -38.43 -5.19 -0.96
CA LEU A 478 -38.17 -6.40 -0.19
C LEU A 478 -39.45 -7.00 0.38
N ASN A 479 -39.46 -8.32 0.57
CA ASN A 479 -40.50 -9.04 1.30
C ASN A 479 -39.91 -10.25 2.06
N ARG A 480 -40.75 -11.05 2.71
CA ARG A 480 -40.30 -12.21 3.52
C ARG A 480 -39.72 -13.38 2.71
N ARG A 481 -39.90 -13.41 1.39
CA ARG A 481 -39.33 -14.44 0.50
C ARG A 481 -37.90 -14.06 0.13
N TRP A 482 -37.05 -15.06 0.01
CA TRP A 482 -35.71 -14.88 -0.55
C TRP A 482 -35.81 -14.51 -2.02
N MET A 483 -35.27 -13.35 -2.37
CA MET A 483 -35.23 -12.86 -3.74
C MET A 483 -33.79 -12.79 -4.21
N LYS A 484 -33.57 -13.05 -5.49
CA LYS A 484 -32.30 -12.76 -6.14
C LYS A 484 -32.31 -11.31 -6.59
N VAL A 485 -31.32 -10.54 -6.17
CA VAL A 485 -31.11 -9.16 -6.58
C VAL A 485 -29.80 -9.11 -7.33
N GLU A 486 -29.84 -8.54 -8.53
CA GLU A 486 -28.68 -8.28 -9.37
C GLU A 486 -28.66 -6.78 -9.61
N THR A 487 -27.53 -6.14 -9.30
CA THR A 487 -27.38 -4.69 -9.43
C THR A 487 -26.12 -4.37 -10.19
N ASP A 488 -26.29 -3.79 -11.38
CA ASP A 488 -25.19 -3.27 -12.17
C ASP A 488 -24.65 -1.98 -11.52
N ILE A 489 -23.41 -2.07 -11.05
CA ILE A 489 -22.70 -0.97 -10.41
C ILE A 489 -21.47 -0.52 -11.21
N THR A 490 -21.36 -0.95 -12.48
CA THR A 490 -20.21 -0.66 -13.38
C THR A 490 -19.86 0.82 -13.39
N LYS A 491 -20.86 1.70 -13.55
CA LYS A 491 -20.64 3.15 -13.64
C LYS A 491 -20.06 3.79 -12.37
N TYR A 492 -20.11 3.09 -11.22
CA TYR A 492 -19.61 3.54 -9.93
C TYR A 492 -18.22 2.96 -9.59
N LEU A 493 -17.79 1.87 -10.24
CA LEU A 493 -16.51 1.18 -10.01
C LEU A 493 -15.44 1.56 -11.05
N ARG A 494 -15.32 2.85 -11.36
CA ARG A 494 -14.43 3.35 -12.43
C ARG A 494 -12.95 3.25 -12.06
N ASP A 495 -12.63 3.53 -10.80
CA ASP A 495 -11.26 3.57 -10.30
C ASP A 495 -10.87 2.25 -9.64
N ILE A 496 -9.57 1.99 -9.56
CA ILE A 496 -9.05 0.86 -8.80
C ILE A 496 -9.08 1.24 -7.32
N GLY A 497 -9.56 0.30 -6.50
CA GLY A 497 -9.60 0.45 -5.06
C GLY A 497 -10.78 -0.25 -4.42
N GLN A 498 -11.12 0.22 -3.23
CA GLN A 498 -12.15 -0.40 -2.40
C GLN A 498 -13.40 0.48 -2.31
N TYR A 499 -14.55 -0.18 -2.22
CA TYR A 499 -15.86 0.44 -2.21
C TYR A 499 -16.70 -0.17 -1.08
N GLU A 500 -17.61 0.62 -0.53
CA GLU A 500 -18.63 0.12 0.38
C GLU A 500 -20.00 0.24 -0.26
N LEU A 501 -20.71 -0.88 -0.31
CA LEU A 501 -22.08 -0.99 -0.76
C LEU A 501 -22.96 -1.22 0.46
N ARG A 502 -23.79 -0.24 0.80
CA ARG A 502 -24.70 -0.29 1.94
C ARG A 502 -26.12 -0.51 1.46
N ILE A 503 -26.84 -1.36 2.18
CA ILE A 503 -28.27 -1.57 1.96
C ILE A 503 -29.02 -1.04 3.17
N THR A 504 -29.85 -0.03 2.96
CA THR A 504 -30.74 0.55 3.96
C THR A 504 -32.19 0.16 3.66
N SER A 505 -33.04 0.15 4.68
CA SER A 505 -34.47 -0.10 4.51
C SER A 505 -35.29 0.67 5.53
N ASP A 506 -36.50 1.05 5.12
CA ASP A 506 -37.41 1.86 5.92
C ASP A 506 -38.00 1.06 7.09
N GLU A 507 -38.05 -0.28 6.97
CA GLU A 507 -38.48 -1.19 8.03
C GLU A 507 -37.59 -2.44 8.10
N GLY A 508 -37.05 -2.70 9.30
CA GLY A 508 -36.26 -3.91 9.61
C GLY A 508 -34.85 -3.91 9.01
N ILE A 509 -34.03 -4.86 9.44
CA ILE A 509 -32.68 -5.12 8.90
C ILE A 509 -32.81 -6.24 7.86
N PRO A 510 -32.39 -6.06 6.60
CA PRO A 510 -32.46 -7.13 5.61
C PRO A 510 -31.52 -8.28 5.98
N GLU A 511 -31.92 -9.50 5.65
CA GLU A 511 -31.06 -10.67 5.74
C GLU A 511 -30.42 -10.95 4.37
N PHE A 512 -29.16 -11.40 4.37
CA PHE A 512 -28.39 -11.66 3.16
C PHE A 512 -27.84 -13.09 3.15
N ARG A 513 -27.79 -13.70 1.96
CA ARG A 513 -27.04 -14.94 1.69
C ARG A 513 -26.61 -14.97 0.23
N ASP A 514 -25.74 -15.92 -0.10
CA ASP A 514 -25.34 -16.21 -1.48
C ASP A 514 -24.89 -14.97 -2.28
N TRP A 515 -24.14 -14.07 -1.65
CA TRP A 515 -23.59 -12.92 -2.36
C TRP A 515 -22.34 -13.30 -3.16
N GLU A 516 -22.18 -12.64 -4.31
CA GLU A 516 -21.02 -12.74 -5.19
C GLU A 516 -20.89 -11.44 -5.98
N MET A 517 -19.69 -11.17 -6.46
CA MET A 517 -19.43 -10.05 -7.35
C MET A 517 -19.00 -10.59 -8.71
N GLU A 518 -19.65 -10.13 -9.76
CA GLU A 518 -19.19 -10.30 -11.13
C GLU A 518 -18.18 -9.19 -11.44
N LEU A 519 -16.90 -9.56 -11.54
CA LEU A 519 -15.80 -8.69 -11.94
C LEU A 519 -14.87 -9.45 -12.89
N TYR A 520 -14.35 -8.74 -13.90
CA TYR A 520 -13.31 -9.27 -14.78
C TYR A 520 -13.73 -10.59 -15.46
N VAL A 521 -14.94 -10.65 -16.01
CA VAL A 521 -15.57 -11.83 -16.64
C VAL A 521 -15.77 -13.05 -15.73
N SER A 522 -15.62 -12.91 -14.41
CA SER A 522 -15.82 -14.01 -13.46
C SER A 522 -16.70 -13.60 -12.29
N ARG A 523 -17.46 -14.56 -11.75
CA ARG A 523 -18.20 -14.38 -10.49
C ARG A 523 -17.40 -14.95 -9.33
N SER A 524 -17.22 -14.14 -8.30
CA SER A 524 -16.35 -14.49 -7.19
C SER A 524 -16.86 -13.89 -5.88
N ARG A 525 -16.72 -14.64 -4.80
CA ARG A 525 -16.88 -14.13 -3.44
C ARG A 525 -15.64 -13.38 -2.94
N ASN A 526 -14.48 -13.58 -3.56
CA ASN A 526 -13.22 -13.02 -3.06
C ASN A 526 -13.17 -11.49 -3.20
N ASN A 527 -13.94 -10.93 -4.15
CA ASN A 527 -14.00 -9.50 -4.37
C ASN A 527 -15.08 -8.80 -3.54
N VAL A 528 -15.86 -9.55 -2.74
CA VAL A 528 -16.94 -8.99 -1.94
C VAL A 528 -17.03 -9.61 -0.54
N GLU A 529 -16.84 -8.78 0.47
CA GLU A 529 -16.87 -9.17 1.87
C GLU A 529 -18.12 -8.58 2.55
N TYR A 530 -18.86 -9.38 3.33
CA TYR A 530 -19.93 -8.85 4.17
C TYR A 530 -19.35 -8.36 5.50
N LEU A 531 -19.46 -7.06 5.77
CA LEU A 531 -18.92 -6.41 6.97
C LEU A 531 -19.89 -6.44 8.17
N GLY A 532 -21.10 -6.95 7.98
CA GLY A 532 -22.20 -6.75 8.91
C GLY A 532 -22.88 -5.39 8.73
N LYS A 533 -23.95 -5.14 9.51
CA LYS A 533 -24.75 -3.89 9.43
C LYS A 533 -25.15 -3.52 7.99
N ASN A 534 -25.53 -4.52 7.19
CA ASN A 534 -25.99 -4.36 5.82
C ASN A 534 -24.97 -3.70 4.88
N THR A 535 -23.67 -3.81 5.19
CA THR A 535 -22.60 -3.23 4.38
C THR A 535 -21.72 -4.32 3.81
N PHE A 536 -21.45 -4.22 2.51
CA PHE A 536 -20.51 -5.05 1.78
C PHE A 536 -19.30 -4.22 1.37
N ARG A 537 -18.11 -4.79 1.45
CA ARG A 537 -16.90 -4.21 0.89
C ARG A 537 -16.59 -4.88 -0.44
N ILE A 538 -16.44 -4.07 -1.47
CA ILE A 538 -16.05 -4.55 -2.80
C ILE A 538 -14.61 -4.12 -3.05
N THR A 539 -13.76 -5.07 -3.45
CA THR A 539 -12.35 -4.79 -3.78
C THR A 539 -12.14 -4.98 -5.27
N ARG A 540 -11.89 -3.86 -5.97
CA ARG A 540 -11.50 -3.82 -7.38
C ARG A 540 -10.00 -3.56 -7.45
N SER A 541 -9.21 -4.63 -7.59
CA SER A 541 -7.74 -4.60 -7.64
C SER A 541 -7.15 -4.71 -9.05
N GLN A 542 -7.95 -4.65 -10.11
CA GLN A 542 -7.46 -4.85 -11.48
C GLN A 542 -7.99 -3.75 -12.38
N GLN A 543 -7.11 -3.20 -13.20
CA GLN A 543 -7.53 -2.33 -14.29
C GLN A 543 -8.24 -3.13 -15.37
N THR A 544 -9.46 -2.75 -15.71
CA THR A 544 -10.17 -3.31 -16.87
C THR A 544 -10.65 -2.20 -17.76
N LEU A 545 -10.88 -2.54 -19.04
CA LEU A 545 -11.56 -1.66 -19.97
C LEU A 545 -13.02 -1.47 -19.50
N ASP A 546 -13.65 -0.36 -19.90
CA ASP A 546 -15.03 0.00 -19.54
C ASP A 546 -16.09 -1.02 -20.03
N GLU A 547 -15.68 -2.03 -20.81
CA GLU A 547 -16.54 -3.03 -21.44
C GLU A 547 -16.90 -4.23 -20.55
N PHE A 548 -16.31 -4.36 -19.35
CA PHE A 548 -16.60 -5.46 -18.44
C PHE A 548 -17.64 -5.05 -17.38
N PRO A 549 -18.84 -5.67 -17.35
CA PRO A 549 -19.85 -5.32 -16.37
C PRO A 549 -19.37 -5.68 -14.96
N SER A 550 -19.69 -4.81 -14.00
CA SER A 550 -19.52 -5.02 -12.57
C SER A 550 -20.88 -5.18 -11.94
N VAL A 551 -21.30 -6.42 -11.70
CA VAL A 551 -22.65 -6.74 -11.19
C VAL A 551 -22.55 -7.33 -9.80
N PHE A 552 -23.21 -6.69 -8.84
CA PHE A 552 -23.38 -7.25 -7.51
C PHE A 552 -24.58 -8.19 -7.49
N HIS A 553 -24.34 -9.42 -7.06
CA HIS A 553 -25.37 -10.45 -6.94
C HIS A 553 -25.54 -10.79 -5.46
N VAL A 554 -26.78 -10.85 -5.00
CA VAL A 554 -27.09 -11.25 -3.62
C VAL A 554 -28.48 -11.82 -3.51
N ARG A 555 -28.68 -12.77 -2.59
CA ARG A 555 -30.02 -13.13 -2.15
C ARG A 555 -30.37 -12.39 -0.88
N MET A 556 -31.49 -11.70 -0.88
CA MET A 556 -31.95 -10.94 0.28
C MET A 556 -33.45 -11.08 0.54
N ARG A 557 -33.86 -10.83 1.78
CA ARG A 557 -35.25 -10.77 2.23
C ARG A 557 -35.40 -9.77 3.38
N SER A 558 -36.62 -9.28 3.61
CA SER A 558 -36.97 -8.51 4.80
C SER A 558 -37.33 -9.42 5.97
N ALA A 559 -36.87 -9.07 7.16
CA ALA A 559 -37.20 -9.77 8.40
C ALA A 559 -38.64 -9.50 8.89
N THR A 560 -39.19 -8.31 8.61
CA THR A 560 -40.44 -7.83 9.23
C THR A 560 -41.65 -7.92 8.30
N GLY A 561 -41.49 -7.72 6.99
CA GLY A 561 -42.64 -7.63 6.07
C GLY A 561 -42.28 -7.16 4.67
N LYS A 562 -43.22 -6.50 3.98
CA LYS A 562 -42.90 -5.75 2.75
C LYS A 562 -42.25 -4.43 3.16
N CYS A 563 -41.09 -4.09 2.60
CA CYS A 563 -40.46 -2.80 2.83
C CYS A 563 -39.70 -2.32 1.61
N THR A 564 -39.50 -1.01 1.53
CA THR A 564 -38.62 -0.40 0.53
C THR A 564 -37.23 -0.28 1.13
N GLY A 565 -36.23 -0.54 0.31
CA GLY A 565 -34.83 -0.33 0.64
C GLY A 565 -34.11 0.48 -0.42
N ASN A 566 -32.92 0.94 -0.07
CA ASN A 566 -32.03 1.62 -0.98
C ASN A 566 -30.66 0.95 -0.91
N MET A 567 -30.06 0.74 -2.07
CA MET A 567 -28.67 0.32 -2.19
C MET A 567 -27.84 1.55 -2.52
N GLU A 568 -26.81 1.80 -1.74
CA GLU A 568 -25.96 2.99 -1.86
C GLU A 568 -24.51 2.56 -1.91
N ILE A 569 -23.70 3.24 -2.72
CA ILE A 569 -22.27 2.94 -2.86
C ILE A 569 -21.40 4.16 -2.58
N ARG A 570 -20.22 3.94 -2.01
CA ARG A 570 -19.15 4.93 -1.90
C ARG A 570 -17.78 4.31 -2.17
N ARG A 571 -16.82 5.11 -2.65
CA ARG A 571 -15.40 4.73 -2.74
C ARG A 571 -14.68 5.04 -1.43
N ILE A 572 -13.77 4.15 -1.04
CA ILE A 572 -12.83 4.34 0.07
C ILE A 572 -11.66 5.19 -0.42
N LYS A 573 -11.37 6.30 0.28
CA LYS A 573 -10.22 7.19 0.02
C LYS A 573 -9.48 7.46 1.34
N TYR A 574 -8.19 7.78 1.24
CA TYR A 574 -7.27 7.96 2.38
C TYR A 574 -6.54 9.30 2.38
#